data_AF-A0A8S2MEK3-F1
#
_entry.id   AF-A0A8S2MEK3-F1
#
_cell.length_a   1.000
_cell.length_b   1.000
_cell.length_c   1.000
_cell.angle_alpha   90.00
_cell.angle_beta   90.00
_cell.angle_gamma   90.00
#
_symmetry.space_group_name_H-M   'P 1'
#
loop_
_entity.id
_entity.type
_entity.pdbx_description
1 polymer ?
#
loop_
_entity_poly.entity_id
_entity_poly.type
_entity_poly.pdbx_seq_one_letter_code
_entity_poly.pdbx_strand_id
1 'polypeptide(L)'
;KIKQYRTTPGLMVSFNVCSLFTNTPLNKAIEIGISNIRKHNKNLKFKDTELKELFNYCTKYTNFTFNNEHYDQINGVAMGSPLAPIIARLFMSNLEENIEKYKGKKPEVYYRYVDDIFMIINGTQKDILKFRKFMNKLETSIKFTVEVQHDNNLPFLDVMIERQDNNLITYVYHKPTDTSLYLKWVSNQPRQYKINLIKCLCNRAARICSSLPLLKKELDNYKKTFLANGYPQHIIKKAMRKFELNKHDNNNANNNDNNNNKNNNINNNNKSLLAQSRWD
;
A
#
# COMPACT_ATOMS: atom_id res chain seq x y z
N LYS A 1 -1.01 -8.32 7.07
CA LYS A 1 -2.04 -7.61 7.88
C LYS A 1 -3.43 -7.67 7.22
N ILE A 2 -3.62 -7.38 5.92
CA ILE A 2 -4.95 -7.51 5.25
C ILE A 2 -5.56 -8.92 5.42
N LYS A 3 -4.75 -9.98 5.27
CA LYS A 3 -5.18 -11.39 5.44
C LYS A 3 -5.68 -11.78 6.84
N GLN A 4 -5.45 -10.95 7.87
CA GLN A 4 -5.72 -11.32 9.27
C GLN A 4 -7.09 -10.81 9.77
N TYR A 5 -7.84 -10.08 8.93
CA TYR A 5 -9.15 -9.60 9.32
C TYR A 5 -10.23 -10.63 9.00
N ARG A 6 -10.93 -11.09 10.06
CA ARG A 6 -12.33 -11.53 9.93
C ARG A 6 -13.12 -10.30 9.54
N THR A 7 -13.84 -10.39 8.43
CA THR A 7 -14.31 -9.19 7.74
C THR A 7 -15.31 -8.41 8.59
N THR A 8 -15.05 -7.13 8.79
CA THR A 8 -16.10 -6.18 9.11
C THR A 8 -17.10 -6.12 7.94
N PRO A 9 -18.41 -6.10 8.21
CA PRO A 9 -19.42 -5.92 7.17
C PRO A 9 -19.26 -4.54 6.53
N GLY A 10 -19.32 -4.46 5.20
CA GLY A 10 -19.23 -3.19 4.48
C GLY A 10 -18.56 -3.30 3.12
N LEU A 11 -18.61 -2.18 2.39
CA LEU A 11 -17.99 -2.06 1.07
C LEU A 11 -16.48 -1.80 1.24
N MET A 12 -15.66 -2.58 0.54
CA MET A 12 -14.24 -2.32 0.36
C MET A 12 -14.05 -1.20 -0.65
N VAL A 13 -13.15 -0.28 -0.34
CA VAL A 13 -12.92 0.91 -1.14
C VAL A 13 -11.44 1.22 -1.19
N SER A 14 -10.93 1.55 -2.36
CA SER A 14 -9.60 2.12 -2.58
C SER A 14 -9.75 3.62 -2.84
N PHE A 15 -9.04 4.43 -2.08
CA PHE A 15 -8.85 5.85 -2.32
C PHE A 15 -7.42 6.08 -2.76
N ASN A 16 -7.21 7.03 -3.66
CA ASN A 16 -5.87 7.47 -4.03
C ASN A 16 -5.78 8.99 -3.97
N VAL A 17 -4.65 9.51 -3.49
CA VAL A 17 -4.36 10.94 -3.46
C VAL A 17 -3.75 11.38 -4.78
N CYS A 18 -4.43 12.26 -5.52
CA CYS A 18 -3.94 12.78 -6.78
C CYS A 18 -2.67 13.62 -6.59
N SER A 19 -1.57 13.15 -7.18
CA SER A 19 -0.27 13.84 -7.23
C SER A 19 0.17 14.35 -5.86
N LEU A 20 0.17 13.46 -4.85
CA LEU A 20 0.39 13.79 -3.44
C LEU A 20 1.57 14.75 -3.23
N PHE A 21 2.75 14.42 -3.76
CA PHE A 21 3.96 15.23 -3.53
C PHE A 21 3.86 16.64 -4.10
N THR A 22 3.41 16.79 -5.35
CA THR A 22 3.30 18.10 -5.99
C THR A 22 2.16 18.95 -5.43
N ASN A 23 1.14 18.31 -4.86
CA ASN A 23 -0.05 18.99 -4.34
C ASN A 23 -0.03 19.21 -2.82
N THR A 24 0.95 18.65 -2.10
CA THR A 24 1.11 18.87 -0.66
C THR A 24 1.40 20.35 -0.38
N PRO A 25 0.58 21.05 0.43
CA PRO A 25 0.85 22.44 0.81
C PRO A 25 2.11 22.55 1.67
N LEU A 26 3.26 22.85 1.02
CA LEU A 26 4.57 22.75 1.66
C LEU A 26 4.68 23.61 2.92
N ASN A 27 4.25 24.87 2.85
CA ASN A 27 4.31 25.78 4.00
C ASN A 27 3.52 25.21 5.20
N LYS A 28 2.29 24.71 5.00
CA LYS A 28 1.50 24.11 6.07
C LYS A 28 2.19 22.86 6.62
N ALA A 29 2.75 22.03 5.75
CA ALA A 29 3.45 20.81 6.15
C ALA A 29 4.71 21.09 6.99
N ILE A 30 5.46 22.15 6.66
CA ILE A 30 6.61 22.62 7.45
C ILE A 30 6.16 23.07 8.84
N GLU A 31 5.11 23.88 8.95
CA GLU A 31 4.59 24.33 10.25
C GLU A 31 4.13 23.15 11.13
N ILE A 32 3.46 22.16 10.54
CA ILE A 32 3.08 20.91 11.21
C ILE A 32 4.34 20.17 11.69
N GLY A 33 5.37 20.08 10.84
CA GLY A 33 6.65 19.46 11.16
C GLY A 33 7.35 20.11 12.36
N ILE A 34 7.47 21.44 12.34
CA ILE A 34 8.08 22.22 13.44
C ILE A 34 7.30 22.02 14.74
N SER A 35 5.97 22.13 14.68
CA SER A 35 5.08 21.92 15.84
C SER A 35 5.28 20.52 16.45
N ASN A 36 5.37 19.49 15.62
CA ASN A 36 5.63 18.13 16.07
C ASN A 36 7.03 17.95 16.66
N ILE A 37 8.06 18.52 16.03
CA ILE A 37 9.44 18.49 16.54
C ILE A 37 9.49 19.10 17.94
N ARG A 38 8.84 20.25 18.16
CA ARG A 38 8.77 20.90 19.48
C ARG A 38 8.05 20.09 20.52
N LYS A 39 6.91 19.50 20.15
CA LYS A 39 6.13 18.64 21.04
C LYS A 39 6.96 17.48 21.58
N HIS A 40 7.82 16.89 20.75
CA HIS A 40 8.65 15.74 21.11
C HIS A 40 10.06 16.09 21.60
N ASN A 41 10.55 17.31 21.35
CA ASN A 41 11.91 17.75 21.70
C ASN A 41 11.88 19.13 22.39
N LYS A 42 11.41 19.16 23.64
CA LYS A 42 11.24 20.40 24.42
C LYS A 42 12.53 21.17 24.65
N ASN A 43 13.68 20.49 24.71
CA ASN A 43 15.00 21.08 24.98
C ASN A 43 15.77 21.49 23.71
N LEU A 44 15.12 21.45 22.54
CA LEU A 44 15.77 21.80 21.28
C LEU A 44 16.15 23.29 21.28
N LYS A 45 17.45 23.58 21.12
CA LYS A 45 17.99 24.95 21.22
C LYS A 45 17.66 25.85 20.03
N PHE A 46 17.45 25.26 18.84
CA PHE A 46 17.05 26.02 17.66
C PHE A 46 15.76 26.78 17.93
N LYS A 47 15.56 27.93 17.29
CA LYS A 47 14.29 28.69 17.25
C LYS A 47 13.39 28.18 16.13
N ASP A 48 12.09 28.45 16.20
CA ASP A 48 11.14 28.01 15.16
C ASP A 48 11.45 28.66 13.81
N THR A 49 11.92 29.91 13.81
CA THR A 49 12.38 30.61 12.62
C THR A 49 13.57 29.91 11.96
N GLU A 50 14.56 29.48 12.77
CA GLU A 50 15.75 28.77 12.29
C GLU A 50 15.37 27.40 11.71
N LEU A 51 14.48 26.66 12.38
CA LEU A 51 13.98 25.38 11.85
C LEU A 51 13.21 25.57 10.54
N LYS A 52 12.39 26.61 10.45
CA LYS A 52 11.65 26.93 9.22
C LYS A 52 12.57 27.27 8.07
N GLU A 53 13.63 28.04 8.31
CA GLU A 53 14.65 28.32 7.31
C GLU A 53 15.34 27.05 6.84
N LEU A 54 15.76 26.18 7.77
CA LEU A 54 16.36 24.88 7.42
C LEU A 54 15.42 24.02 6.57
N PHE A 55 14.14 23.94 6.93
CA PHE A 55 13.15 23.24 6.10
C PHE A 55 13.03 23.86 4.71
N ASN A 56 12.98 25.18 4.60
CA ASN A 56 12.91 25.87 3.31
C ASN A 56 14.13 25.56 2.44
N TYR A 57 15.34 25.57 3.02
CA TYR A 57 16.56 25.18 2.31
C TYR A 57 16.51 23.75 1.79
N CYS A 58 15.98 22.81 2.57
CA CYS A 58 15.95 21.41 2.17
C CYS A 58 14.77 21.03 1.24
N THR A 59 13.74 21.87 1.12
CA THR A 59 12.48 21.49 0.43
C THR A 59 11.96 22.51 -0.57
N LYS A 60 12.09 23.81 -0.29
CA LYS A 60 11.47 24.87 -1.08
C LYS A 60 12.39 25.37 -2.19
N TYR A 61 13.67 25.55 -1.89
CA TYR A 61 14.66 26.06 -2.84
C TYR A 61 15.20 24.94 -3.75
N THR A 62 14.28 24.23 -4.40
CA THR A 62 14.61 23.18 -5.34
C THR A 62 14.35 23.69 -6.74
N ASN A 63 15.39 23.69 -7.57
CA ASN A 63 15.32 24.04 -8.99
C ASN A 63 15.66 22.82 -9.84
N PHE A 64 15.13 22.79 -11.06
CA PHE A 64 15.49 21.78 -12.04
C PHE A 64 15.48 22.38 -13.45
N THR A 65 16.13 21.70 -14.38
CA THR A 65 16.18 22.11 -15.78
C THR A 65 15.49 21.05 -16.63
N PHE A 66 14.61 21.48 -17.53
CA PHE A 66 13.92 20.61 -18.49
C PHE A 66 13.81 21.34 -19.83
N ASN A 67 14.14 20.67 -20.94
CA ASN A 67 14.17 21.28 -22.28
C ASN A 67 14.97 22.59 -22.35
N ASN A 68 16.13 22.65 -21.67
CA ASN A 68 16.97 23.84 -21.56
C ASN A 68 16.30 25.06 -20.88
N GLU A 69 15.16 24.86 -20.22
CA GLU A 69 14.49 25.87 -19.41
C GLU A 69 14.64 25.56 -17.92
N HIS A 70 14.81 26.60 -17.12
CA HIS A 70 14.93 26.51 -15.67
C HIS A 70 13.57 26.66 -15.00
N TYR A 71 13.27 25.77 -14.06
CA TYR A 71 12.01 25.75 -13.33
C TYR A 71 12.27 25.75 -11.83
N ASP A 72 11.53 26.62 -11.14
CA ASP A 72 11.44 26.63 -9.68
C ASP A 72 10.20 25.91 -9.21
N GLN A 73 10.36 25.11 -8.16
CA GLN A 73 9.20 24.47 -7.54
C GLN A 73 8.41 25.46 -6.68
N ILE A 74 7.27 25.90 -7.22
CA ILE A 74 6.39 26.87 -6.54
C ILE A 74 5.57 26.29 -5.38
N ASN A 75 5.21 25.00 -5.46
CA ASN A 75 4.41 24.30 -4.45
C ASN A 75 4.68 22.78 -4.50
N GLY A 76 4.24 22.08 -3.46
CA GLY A 76 4.55 20.67 -3.28
C GLY A 76 5.96 20.46 -2.74
N VAL A 77 6.34 19.19 -2.66
CA VAL A 77 7.71 18.77 -2.32
C VAL A 77 8.33 18.10 -3.53
N ALA A 78 9.62 18.34 -3.77
CA ALA A 78 10.34 17.77 -4.89
C ALA A 78 10.32 16.24 -4.82
N MET A 79 9.83 15.60 -5.90
CA MET A 79 9.93 14.15 -6.03
C MET A 79 11.42 13.76 -6.08
N GLY A 80 11.80 12.73 -5.34
CA GLY A 80 13.19 12.32 -5.18
C GLY A 80 13.93 13.00 -4.03
N SER A 81 13.35 14.04 -3.40
CA SER A 81 13.90 14.57 -2.15
C SER A 81 13.78 13.54 -1.02
N PRO A 82 14.84 13.29 -0.24
CA PRO A 82 14.78 12.41 0.93
C PRO A 82 13.71 12.82 1.96
N LEU A 83 13.37 14.11 2.03
CA LEU A 83 12.36 14.63 2.96
C LEU A 83 10.93 14.55 2.41
N ALA A 84 10.74 14.40 1.10
CA ALA A 84 9.41 14.43 0.49
C ALA A 84 8.44 13.38 1.08
N PRO A 85 8.82 12.09 1.25
CA PRO A 85 7.94 11.10 1.87
C PRO A 85 7.53 11.47 3.29
N ILE A 86 8.45 12.05 4.07
CA ILE A 86 8.20 12.42 5.47
C ILE A 86 7.25 13.63 5.53
N ILE A 87 7.51 14.67 4.76
CA ILE A 87 6.68 15.89 4.72
C ILE A 87 5.26 15.57 4.25
N ALA A 88 5.12 14.81 3.17
CA ALA A 88 3.81 14.39 2.66
C ALA A 88 3.06 13.53 3.70
N ARG A 89 3.75 12.61 4.38
CA ARG A 89 3.16 11.78 5.44
C ARG A 89 2.69 12.60 6.62
N LEU A 90 3.50 13.56 7.08
CA LEU A 90 3.14 14.46 8.20
C LEU A 90 1.89 15.27 7.87
N PHE A 91 1.86 15.87 6.69
CA PHE A 91 0.69 16.61 6.22
C PHE A 91 -0.55 15.72 6.15
N MET A 92 -0.46 14.57 5.50
CA MET A 92 -1.58 13.63 5.39
C MET A 92 -2.08 13.14 6.75
N SER A 93 -1.17 12.81 7.67
CA SER A 93 -1.54 12.39 9.02
C SER A 93 -2.34 13.46 9.76
N ASN A 94 -1.95 14.74 9.63
CA ASN A 94 -2.67 15.85 10.24
C ASN A 94 -4.02 16.11 9.54
N LEU A 95 -4.08 15.98 8.21
CA LEU A 95 -5.32 16.08 7.46
C LEU A 95 -6.34 15.02 7.92
N GLU A 96 -5.88 13.79 8.11
CA GLU A 96 -6.65 12.61 8.50
C GLU A 96 -7.25 12.70 9.91
N GLU A 97 -6.68 13.48 10.83
CA GLU A 97 -7.27 13.76 12.16
C GLU A 97 -8.67 14.40 12.04
N ASN A 98 -8.96 15.06 10.92
CA ASN A 98 -10.28 15.65 10.67
C ASN A 98 -11.36 14.62 10.30
N ILE A 99 -10.99 13.37 10.00
CA ILE A 99 -11.96 12.29 9.72
C ILE A 99 -12.93 12.13 10.90
N GLU A 100 -12.48 12.33 12.14
CA GLU A 100 -13.35 12.24 13.31
C GLU A 100 -14.46 13.29 13.35
N LYS A 101 -14.26 14.43 12.69
CA LYS A 101 -15.26 15.50 12.58
C LYS A 101 -16.34 15.20 11.53
N TYR A 102 -16.15 14.17 10.71
CA TYR A 102 -17.16 13.76 9.72
C TYR A 102 -18.40 13.18 10.41
N LYS A 103 -19.57 13.78 10.14
CA LYS A 103 -20.85 13.37 10.74
C LYS A 103 -21.55 12.21 10.02
N GLY A 104 -21.06 11.80 8.86
CA GLY A 104 -21.64 10.69 8.08
C GLY A 104 -21.10 9.33 8.49
N LYS A 105 -21.32 8.32 7.63
CA LYS A 105 -20.76 6.98 7.81
C LYS A 105 -19.23 7.01 7.69
N LYS A 106 -18.54 6.78 8.80
CA LYS A 106 -17.08 6.73 8.88
C LYS A 106 -16.55 5.35 8.45
N PRO A 107 -15.30 5.26 7.99
CA PRO A 107 -14.64 3.99 7.76
C PRO A 107 -14.43 3.23 9.06
N GLU A 108 -14.77 1.94 9.07
CA GLU A 108 -14.46 1.03 10.18
C GLU A 108 -13.00 0.56 10.09
N VAL A 109 -12.51 0.42 8.85
CA VAL A 109 -11.11 0.14 8.55
C VAL A 109 -10.57 1.28 7.70
N TYR A 110 -9.41 1.82 8.07
CA TYR A 110 -8.71 2.86 7.33
C TYR A 110 -7.20 2.57 7.38
N TYR A 111 -6.61 2.28 6.22
CA TYR A 111 -5.19 2.01 6.08
C TYR A 111 -4.62 2.81 4.92
N ARG A 112 -3.62 3.65 5.20
CA ARG A 112 -2.91 4.40 4.17
C ARG A 112 -1.51 3.87 3.98
N TYR A 113 -1.12 3.70 2.72
CA TYR A 113 0.23 3.47 2.25
C TYR A 113 0.62 4.61 1.30
N VAL A 114 1.39 5.57 1.80
CA VAL A 114 1.73 6.81 1.08
C VAL A 114 0.47 7.56 0.59
N ASP A 115 0.10 7.43 -0.68
CA ASP A 115 -1.06 8.01 -1.37
C ASP A 115 -2.24 7.04 -1.54
N ASP A 116 -1.99 5.73 -1.51
CA ASP A 116 -3.02 4.70 -1.60
C ASP A 116 -3.67 4.42 -0.24
N ILE A 117 -4.99 4.39 -0.20
CA ILE A 117 -5.78 4.24 1.02
C ILE A 117 -6.79 3.10 0.84
N PHE A 118 -6.68 2.05 1.64
CA PHE A 118 -7.68 0.99 1.73
C PHE A 118 -8.66 1.28 2.87
N MET A 119 -9.95 1.19 2.59
CA MET A 119 -11.01 1.36 3.57
C MET A 119 -12.10 0.30 3.49
N ILE A 120 -12.77 0.07 4.61
CA ILE A 120 -14.06 -0.64 4.67
C ILE A 120 -15.07 0.29 5.32
N ILE A 121 -16.17 0.57 4.61
CA ILE A 121 -17.25 1.44 5.07
C ILE A 121 -18.56 0.64 5.10
N ASN A 122 -19.19 0.59 6.27
CA ASN A 122 -20.53 0.02 6.44
C ASN A 122 -21.60 1.04 6.02
N GLY A 123 -21.78 1.18 4.72
CA GLY A 123 -22.69 2.13 4.10
C GLY A 123 -22.87 1.90 2.61
N THR A 124 -23.57 2.81 1.95
CA THR A 124 -23.84 2.73 0.51
C THR A 124 -22.75 3.43 -0.31
N GLN A 125 -22.75 3.21 -1.62
CA GLN A 125 -21.88 3.97 -2.54
C GLN A 125 -22.11 5.49 -2.45
N LYS A 126 -23.33 5.93 -2.13
CA LYS A 126 -23.61 7.37 -1.89
C LYS A 126 -22.89 7.89 -0.66
N ASP A 127 -22.74 7.09 0.39
CA ASP A 127 -22.04 7.48 1.61
C ASP A 127 -20.53 7.60 1.38
N ILE A 128 -19.98 6.70 0.56
CA ILE A 128 -18.58 6.77 0.09
C ILE A 128 -18.33 8.07 -0.68
N LEU A 129 -19.23 8.45 -1.60
CA LEU A 129 -19.11 9.70 -2.35
C LEU A 129 -19.23 10.94 -1.47
N LYS A 130 -20.10 10.91 -0.44
CA LYS A 130 -20.18 11.97 0.57
C LYS A 130 -18.89 12.08 1.38
N PHE A 131 -18.31 10.95 1.79
CA PHE A 131 -17.03 10.91 2.50
C PHE A 131 -15.90 11.47 1.64
N ARG A 132 -15.82 11.07 0.36
CA ARG A 132 -14.87 11.66 -0.60
C ARG A 132 -15.04 13.17 -0.73
N LYS A 133 -16.29 13.66 -0.84
CA LYS A 133 -16.58 15.10 -0.92
C LYS A 133 -16.12 15.84 0.34
N PHE A 134 -16.29 15.23 1.51
CA PHE A 134 -15.78 15.76 2.77
C PHE A 134 -14.24 15.83 2.75
N MET A 135 -13.55 14.75 2.40
CA MET A 135 -12.08 14.71 2.32
C MET A 135 -11.53 15.76 1.35
N ASN A 136 -12.14 15.91 0.17
CA ASN A 136 -11.79 16.92 -0.83
C ASN A 136 -12.06 18.38 -0.39
N LYS A 137 -12.83 18.59 0.68
CA LYS A 137 -13.11 19.91 1.27
C LYS A 137 -12.07 20.29 2.34
N LEU A 138 -11.38 19.32 2.93
CA LEU A 138 -10.41 19.58 4.01
C LEU A 138 -9.22 20.40 3.52
N GLU A 139 -8.72 20.11 2.32
CA GLU A 139 -7.67 20.88 1.66
C GLU A 139 -7.98 21.04 0.17
N THR A 140 -7.86 22.26 -0.35
CA THR A 140 -8.22 22.54 -1.74
C THR A 140 -7.24 21.96 -2.75
N SER A 141 -5.95 21.88 -2.40
CA SER A 141 -4.90 21.35 -3.28
C SER A 141 -4.90 19.82 -3.36
N ILE A 142 -5.36 19.14 -2.32
CA ILE A 142 -5.43 17.68 -2.28
C ILE A 142 -6.76 17.19 -2.83
N LYS A 143 -6.69 16.25 -3.76
CA LYS A 143 -7.86 15.57 -4.33
C LYS A 143 -7.72 14.07 -4.15
N PHE A 144 -8.85 13.45 -3.83
CA PHE A 144 -8.98 12.02 -3.69
C PHE A 144 -9.80 11.46 -4.85
N THR A 145 -9.30 10.39 -5.48
CA THR A 145 -10.09 9.50 -6.33
C THR A 145 -10.60 8.32 -5.51
N VAL A 146 -11.62 7.63 -6.03
CA VAL A 146 -12.23 6.50 -5.34
C VAL A 146 -12.55 5.39 -6.34
N GLU A 147 -12.19 4.18 -5.96
CA GLU A 147 -12.57 2.93 -6.60
C GLU A 147 -13.31 2.09 -5.56
N VAL A 148 -14.54 1.69 -5.86
CA VAL A 148 -15.36 0.85 -4.99
C VAL A 148 -15.26 -0.58 -5.48
N GLN A 149 -15.32 -1.55 -4.57
CA GLN A 149 -15.36 -2.96 -4.95
C GLN A 149 -16.43 -3.25 -6.02
N HIS A 150 -16.11 -4.17 -6.92
CA HIS A 150 -17.00 -4.68 -7.96
C HIS A 150 -17.01 -6.21 -7.86
N ASP A 151 -18.19 -6.84 -7.85
CA ASP A 151 -18.33 -8.30 -7.68
C ASP A 151 -17.50 -8.86 -6.52
N ASN A 152 -17.56 -8.19 -5.35
CA ASN A 152 -16.76 -8.53 -4.15
C ASN A 152 -15.24 -8.48 -4.32
N ASN A 153 -14.75 -7.93 -5.43
CA ASN A 153 -13.34 -7.78 -5.73
C ASN A 153 -12.92 -6.31 -5.66
N LEU A 154 -11.74 -6.05 -5.11
CA LEU A 154 -11.11 -4.74 -5.13
C LEU A 154 -9.60 -4.88 -5.42
N PRO A 155 -9.11 -4.31 -6.52
CA PRO A 155 -7.68 -4.15 -6.70
C PRO A 155 -7.15 -3.09 -5.73
N PHE A 156 -6.06 -3.40 -5.03
CA PHE A 156 -5.34 -2.47 -4.16
C PHE A 156 -3.83 -2.74 -4.25
N LEU A 157 -3.07 -1.79 -4.77
CA LEU A 157 -1.66 -1.99 -5.14
C LEU A 157 -1.49 -3.23 -6.06
N ASP A 158 -0.55 -4.11 -5.73
CA ASP A 158 -0.28 -5.38 -6.42
C ASP A 158 -1.22 -6.53 -5.98
N VAL A 159 -2.25 -6.24 -5.18
CA VAL A 159 -3.10 -7.24 -4.53
C VAL A 159 -4.53 -7.13 -5.04
N MET A 160 -5.09 -8.25 -5.49
CA MET A 160 -6.53 -8.38 -5.63
C MET A 160 -7.10 -8.89 -4.32
N ILE A 161 -8.08 -8.17 -3.78
CA ILE A 161 -8.77 -8.50 -2.55
C ILE A 161 -10.18 -8.95 -2.93
N GLU A 162 -10.44 -10.23 -2.75
CA GLU A 162 -11.74 -10.86 -2.96
C GLU A 162 -12.40 -11.14 -1.61
N ARG A 163 -13.65 -10.75 -1.45
CA ARG A 163 -14.45 -11.09 -0.28
C ARG A 163 -15.25 -12.36 -0.55
N GLN A 164 -14.93 -13.41 0.19
CA GLN A 164 -15.70 -14.66 0.20
C GLN A 164 -16.26 -14.85 1.61
N ASP A 165 -17.58 -14.76 1.73
CA ASP A 165 -18.31 -14.79 3.00
C ASP A 165 -17.71 -13.81 4.02
N ASN A 166 -17.18 -14.34 5.13
CA ASN A 166 -16.56 -13.58 6.22
C ASN A 166 -15.03 -13.47 6.13
N ASN A 167 -14.43 -13.87 5.01
CA ASN A 167 -12.98 -13.93 4.81
C ASN A 167 -12.53 -13.08 3.62
N LEU A 168 -11.32 -12.53 3.73
CA LEU A 168 -10.64 -11.86 2.61
C LEU A 168 -9.63 -12.83 1.99
N ILE A 169 -9.87 -13.17 0.73
CA ILE A 169 -8.94 -13.90 -0.11
C ILE A 169 -8.12 -12.89 -0.89
N THR A 170 -6.80 -13.09 -0.88
CA THR A 170 -5.88 -12.24 -1.64
C THR A 170 -5.08 -13.05 -2.65
N TYR A 171 -4.85 -12.47 -3.82
CA TYR A 171 -3.97 -12.99 -4.86
C TYR A 171 -3.33 -11.84 -5.65
N VAL A 172 -2.36 -12.15 -6.51
CA VAL A 172 -1.64 -11.13 -7.29
C VAL A 172 -2.60 -10.47 -8.26
N TYR A 173 -2.66 -9.14 -8.24
CA TYR A 173 -3.38 -8.38 -9.26
C TYR A 173 -2.49 -8.10 -10.46
N HIS A 174 -2.99 -8.42 -11.65
CA HIS A 174 -2.40 -8.02 -12.92
C HIS A 174 -3.30 -6.96 -13.55
N LYS A 175 -2.73 -5.80 -13.84
CA LYS A 175 -3.47 -4.74 -14.53
C LYS A 175 -3.86 -5.23 -15.93
N PRO A 176 -5.00 -4.82 -16.49
CA PRO A 176 -5.38 -5.17 -17.87
C PRO A 176 -4.33 -4.77 -18.93
N THR A 177 -3.48 -3.80 -18.61
CA THR A 177 -2.38 -3.33 -19.45
C THR A 177 -1.07 -4.10 -19.26
N ASP A 178 -1.04 -5.11 -18.37
CA ASP A 178 0.13 -5.95 -18.15
C ASP A 178 0.39 -6.85 -19.36
N THR A 179 1.44 -6.54 -20.11
CA THR A 179 1.86 -7.30 -21.30
C THR A 179 2.67 -8.54 -20.95
N SER A 180 2.95 -8.78 -19.67
CA SER A 180 3.84 -9.87 -19.21
C SER A 180 5.24 -9.81 -19.85
N LEU A 181 5.66 -8.62 -20.30
CA LEU A 181 6.97 -8.39 -20.88
C LEU A 181 7.99 -8.11 -19.77
N TYR A 182 8.88 -9.07 -19.56
CA TYR A 182 9.99 -8.95 -18.63
C TYR A 182 11.32 -8.85 -19.37
N LEU A 183 12.39 -8.58 -18.62
CA LEU A 183 13.75 -8.59 -19.13
C LEU A 183 14.02 -9.88 -19.92
N LYS A 184 14.22 -9.79 -21.24
CA LYS A 184 14.45 -10.96 -22.09
C LYS A 184 15.72 -11.71 -21.68
N TRP A 185 15.72 -13.03 -21.80
CA TRP A 185 16.89 -13.84 -21.46
C TRP A 185 18.17 -13.45 -22.24
N VAL A 186 18.02 -13.06 -23.50
CA VAL A 186 19.12 -12.67 -24.40
C VAL A 186 19.66 -11.26 -24.18
N SER A 187 19.01 -10.44 -23.35
CA SER A 187 19.46 -9.07 -23.08
C SER A 187 20.89 -9.04 -22.50
N ASN A 188 21.64 -7.97 -22.75
CA ASN A 188 22.97 -7.78 -22.17
C ASN A 188 22.87 -7.28 -20.70
N GLN A 189 22.25 -8.09 -19.84
CA GLN A 189 22.14 -7.84 -18.41
C GLN A 189 22.69 -9.02 -17.61
N PRO A 190 23.30 -8.76 -16.44
CA PRO A 190 23.84 -9.81 -15.58
C PRO A 190 22.82 -10.92 -15.33
N ARG A 191 23.26 -12.17 -15.46
CA ARG A 191 22.41 -13.35 -15.22
C ARG A 191 21.76 -13.33 -13.84
N GLN A 192 22.44 -12.76 -12.85
CA GLN A 192 21.93 -12.64 -11.49
C GLN A 192 20.64 -11.83 -11.43
N TYR A 193 20.52 -10.72 -12.18
CA TYR A 193 19.30 -9.89 -12.19
C TYR A 193 18.12 -10.63 -12.83
N LYS A 194 18.37 -11.38 -13.91
CA LYS A 194 17.37 -12.23 -14.57
C LYS A 194 16.86 -13.34 -13.64
N ILE A 195 17.77 -14.01 -12.92
CA ILE A 195 17.40 -15.06 -11.96
C ILE A 195 16.67 -14.46 -10.76
N ASN A 196 17.14 -13.32 -10.25
CA ASN A 196 16.51 -12.62 -9.13
C ASN A 196 15.12 -12.12 -9.49
N LEU A 197 14.86 -11.72 -10.74
CA LEU A 197 13.52 -11.36 -11.20
C LEU A 197 12.51 -12.49 -10.99
N ILE A 198 12.87 -13.73 -11.38
CA ILE A 198 12.03 -14.92 -11.14
C ILE A 198 11.75 -15.08 -9.63
N LYS A 199 12.81 -15.00 -8.81
CA LYS A 199 12.68 -15.13 -7.35
C LYS A 199 11.83 -14.03 -6.74
N CYS A 200 11.96 -12.79 -7.18
CA CYS A 200 11.20 -11.64 -6.71
C CYS A 200 9.71 -11.83 -6.98
N LEU A 201 9.33 -12.23 -8.20
CA LEU A 201 7.93 -12.50 -8.53
C LEU A 201 7.37 -13.68 -7.73
N CYS A 202 8.12 -14.77 -7.57
CA CYS A 202 7.68 -15.91 -6.77
C CYS A 202 7.53 -15.55 -5.28
N ASN A 203 8.46 -14.79 -4.71
CA ASN A 203 8.36 -14.27 -3.34
C ASN A 203 7.13 -13.36 -3.19
N ARG A 204 6.88 -12.50 -4.18
CA ARG A 204 5.69 -11.63 -4.21
C ARG A 204 4.41 -12.46 -4.19
N ALA A 205 4.29 -13.45 -5.07
CA ALA A 205 3.14 -14.34 -5.11
C ALA A 205 2.96 -15.12 -3.80
N ALA A 206 4.04 -15.67 -3.23
CA ALA A 206 3.98 -16.37 -1.95
C ALA A 206 3.52 -15.48 -0.79
N ARG A 207 3.93 -14.21 -0.79
CA ARG A 207 3.51 -13.22 0.22
C ARG A 207 2.05 -12.80 0.02
N ILE A 208 1.59 -12.65 -1.22
CA ILE A 208 0.26 -12.11 -1.54
C ILE A 208 -0.81 -13.19 -1.53
N CYS A 209 -0.56 -14.37 -2.10
CA CYS A 209 -1.57 -15.42 -2.23
C CYS A 209 -1.99 -15.94 -0.85
N SER A 210 -3.29 -15.98 -0.61
CA SER A 210 -3.89 -16.44 0.65
C SER A 210 -4.00 -17.97 0.72
N SER A 211 -4.08 -18.66 -0.41
CA SER A 211 -4.21 -20.12 -0.50
C SER A 211 -3.18 -20.75 -1.42
N LEU A 212 -2.85 -22.02 -1.17
CA LEU A 212 -1.92 -22.79 -1.99
C LEU A 212 -2.39 -22.99 -3.45
N PRO A 213 -3.69 -23.21 -3.74
CA PRO A 213 -4.17 -23.29 -5.12
C PRO A 213 -3.95 -21.98 -5.90
N LEU A 214 -4.21 -20.84 -5.27
CA LEU A 214 -3.98 -19.51 -5.89
C LEU A 214 -2.50 -19.28 -6.15
N LEU A 215 -1.63 -19.61 -5.18
CA LEU A 215 -0.19 -19.55 -5.36
C LEU A 215 0.27 -20.43 -6.51
N LYS A 216 -0.22 -21.67 -6.60
CA LYS A 216 0.15 -22.61 -7.67
C LYS A 216 -0.24 -22.06 -9.04
N LYS A 217 -1.48 -21.57 -9.19
CA LYS A 217 -1.97 -20.94 -10.41
C LYS A 217 -1.04 -19.81 -10.85
N GLU A 218 -0.62 -18.97 -9.90
CA GLU A 218 0.25 -17.83 -10.17
C GLU A 218 1.68 -18.24 -10.54
N LEU A 219 2.25 -19.24 -9.86
CA LEU A 219 3.56 -19.79 -10.22
C LEU A 219 3.54 -20.42 -11.62
N ASP A 220 2.47 -21.12 -11.99
CA ASP A 220 2.33 -21.70 -13.31
C ASP A 220 2.17 -20.61 -14.40
N ASN A 221 1.51 -19.49 -14.09
CA ASN A 221 1.50 -18.30 -14.96
C ASN A 221 2.92 -17.76 -15.17
N TYR A 222 3.70 -17.56 -14.09
CA TYR A 222 5.08 -17.08 -14.22
C TYR A 222 5.96 -18.00 -15.07
N LYS A 223 5.82 -19.33 -14.95
CA LYS A 223 6.56 -20.26 -15.82
C LYS A 223 6.29 -19.99 -17.29
N LYS A 224 5.00 -19.89 -17.66
CA LYS A 224 4.59 -19.59 -19.04
C LYS A 224 5.15 -18.24 -19.50
N THR A 225 5.06 -17.22 -18.66
CA THR A 225 5.58 -15.88 -18.97
C THR A 225 7.10 -15.87 -19.15
N PHE A 226 7.86 -16.53 -18.28
CA PHE A 226 9.33 -16.57 -18.43
C PHE A 226 9.77 -17.39 -19.64
N LEU A 227 9.07 -18.48 -19.97
CA LEU A 227 9.30 -19.21 -21.21
C LEU A 227 9.07 -18.32 -22.44
N ALA A 228 7.98 -17.55 -22.48
CA ALA A 228 7.71 -16.58 -23.54
C ALA A 228 8.74 -15.43 -23.60
N ASN A 229 9.43 -15.16 -22.49
CA ASN A 229 10.55 -14.20 -22.43
C ASN A 229 11.92 -14.83 -22.74
N GLY A 230 11.95 -16.09 -23.20
CA GLY A 230 13.14 -16.79 -23.69
C GLY A 230 14.00 -17.43 -22.61
N TYR A 231 13.51 -17.54 -21.37
CA TYR A 231 14.28 -18.12 -20.28
C TYR A 231 14.38 -19.65 -20.43
N PRO A 232 15.58 -20.24 -20.25
CA PRO A 232 15.73 -21.69 -20.31
C PRO A 232 14.95 -22.40 -19.20
N GLN A 233 14.21 -23.46 -19.54
CA GLN A 233 13.34 -24.19 -18.62
C GLN A 233 14.07 -24.69 -17.35
N HIS A 234 15.32 -25.13 -17.48
CA HIS A 234 16.11 -25.61 -16.35
C HIS A 234 16.45 -24.48 -15.35
N ILE A 235 16.65 -23.24 -15.83
CA ILE A 235 16.89 -22.07 -14.98
C ILE A 235 15.62 -21.70 -14.21
N ILE A 236 14.48 -21.68 -14.90
CA ILE A 236 13.17 -21.39 -14.30
C ILE A 236 12.89 -22.38 -13.17
N LYS A 237 12.96 -23.69 -13.46
CA LYS A 237 12.76 -24.76 -12.46
C LYS A 237 13.70 -24.61 -11.27
N LYS A 238 15.00 -24.37 -11.51
CA LYS A 238 15.99 -24.19 -10.43
C LYS A 238 15.67 -22.98 -9.54
N ALA A 239 15.27 -21.86 -10.13
CA ALA A 239 14.94 -20.64 -9.40
C ALA A 239 13.63 -20.77 -8.59
N MET A 240 12.65 -21.50 -9.13
CA MET A 240 11.33 -21.66 -8.52
C MET A 240 11.25 -22.81 -7.50
N ARG A 241 12.22 -23.73 -7.50
CA ARG A 241 12.23 -24.95 -6.67
C ARG A 241 11.84 -24.73 -5.21
N LYS A 242 12.36 -23.66 -4.56
CA LYS A 242 12.03 -23.32 -3.17
C LYS A 242 10.53 -23.10 -2.94
N PHE A 243 9.86 -22.44 -3.88
CA PHE A 243 8.44 -22.10 -3.77
C PHE A 243 7.52 -23.27 -4.10
N GLU A 244 8.03 -24.24 -4.86
CA GLU A 244 7.32 -25.47 -5.17
C GLU A 244 7.48 -26.52 -4.07
N LEU A 245 8.62 -26.56 -3.36
CA LEU A 245 8.90 -27.54 -2.30
C LEU A 245 8.20 -27.25 -0.98
N ASN A 246 7.95 -25.97 -0.65
CA ASN A 246 7.09 -25.58 0.48
C ASN A 246 5.63 -26.11 0.35
N LYS A 247 5.31 -26.87 -0.71
CA LYS A 247 4.10 -27.69 -0.86
C LYS A 247 4.00 -28.87 0.11
N HIS A 248 5.11 -29.48 0.51
CA HIS A 248 5.05 -30.79 1.18
C HIS A 248 4.96 -30.71 2.71
N ASP A 249 5.57 -29.70 3.33
CA ASP A 249 5.63 -29.63 4.80
C ASP A 249 4.29 -29.23 5.44
N ASN A 250 3.48 -28.39 4.78
CA ASN A 250 2.17 -27.98 5.32
C ASN A 250 1.06 -29.03 5.14
N ASN A 251 1.19 -29.97 4.20
CA ASN A 251 0.22 -31.05 4.05
C ASN A 251 0.41 -32.16 5.10
N ASN A 252 1.62 -32.33 5.65
CA ASN A 252 1.86 -33.29 6.73
C ASN A 252 1.48 -32.73 8.12
N ALA A 253 1.52 -31.41 8.32
CA ALA A 253 1.07 -30.80 9.58
C ALA A 253 -0.46 -30.87 9.74
N ASN A 254 -1.23 -30.60 8.68
CA ASN A 254 -2.70 -30.59 8.74
C ASN A 254 -3.35 -31.98 8.91
N ASN A 255 -2.61 -33.09 8.71
CA ASN A 255 -3.14 -34.44 8.97
C ASN A 255 -2.99 -34.87 10.43
N ASN A 256 -2.15 -34.21 11.23
CA ASN A 256 -1.96 -34.55 12.64
C ASN A 256 -2.83 -33.73 13.61
N ASP A 257 -3.31 -32.54 13.19
CA ASP A 257 -4.10 -31.66 14.06
C ASP A 257 -5.62 -31.95 14.04
N ASN A 258 -6.11 -32.78 13.12
CA ASN A 258 -7.53 -33.14 13.03
C ASN A 258 -8.02 -34.16 14.08
N ASN A 259 -7.14 -34.68 14.94
CA ASN A 259 -7.53 -35.65 15.97
C ASN A 259 -7.70 -35.06 17.39
N ASN A 260 -7.40 -33.77 17.64
CA ASN A 260 -7.22 -33.30 19.02
C ASN A 260 -7.89 -31.98 19.44
N ASN A 261 -9.01 -31.56 18.85
CA ASN A 261 -9.77 -30.42 19.41
C ASN A 261 -11.29 -30.57 19.29
N LYS A 262 -11.87 -31.41 20.16
CA LYS A 262 -13.20 -31.17 20.75
C LYS A 262 -12.98 -30.60 22.16
N ASN A 263 -13.73 -29.54 22.48
CA ASN A 263 -13.85 -28.85 23.77
C ASN A 263 -12.92 -27.65 23.98
N ASN A 264 -13.43 -26.44 23.72
CA ASN A 264 -13.89 -25.55 24.79
C ASN A 264 -14.39 -24.19 24.24
N ASN A 265 -15.65 -23.90 24.55
CA ASN A 265 -16.22 -22.55 24.57
C ASN A 265 -15.58 -21.76 25.72
N ILE A 266 -15.38 -20.44 25.54
CA ILE A 266 -15.60 -19.41 26.57
C ILE A 266 -15.65 -18.02 25.90
N ASN A 267 -16.67 -17.26 26.31
CA ASN A 267 -16.91 -15.84 26.07
C ASN A 267 -15.70 -14.94 26.39
N ASN A 268 -15.56 -13.80 25.70
CA ASN A 268 -15.44 -12.51 26.40
C ASN A 268 -15.56 -11.27 25.49
N ASN A 269 -16.14 -10.25 26.14
CA ASN A 269 -16.53 -8.93 25.66
C ASN A 269 -15.36 -7.94 25.39
N ASN A 270 -15.69 -6.92 24.58
CA ASN A 270 -15.21 -5.53 24.58
C ASN A 270 -13.72 -5.23 24.31
N LYS A 271 -13.43 -4.53 23.20
CA LYS A 271 -12.99 -3.11 23.22
C LYS A 271 -12.77 -2.57 21.81
N SER A 272 -13.38 -1.41 21.55
CA SER A 272 -13.05 -0.50 20.46
C SER A 272 -11.58 -0.06 20.57
N LEU A 273 -10.78 -0.36 19.55
CA LEU A 273 -9.43 0.15 19.39
C LEU A 273 -9.28 0.65 17.96
N LEU A 274 -9.41 1.96 17.81
CA LEU A 274 -8.79 2.73 16.73
C LEU A 274 -7.27 2.50 16.84
N ALA A 275 -6.82 1.38 16.28
CA ALA A 275 -5.42 1.01 16.26
C ALA A 275 -4.72 1.86 15.20
N GLN A 276 -3.93 2.83 15.67
CA GLN A 276 -2.86 3.53 14.95
C GLN A 276 -2.18 2.58 13.96
N SER A 277 -2.51 2.75 12.68
CA SER A 277 -1.96 1.94 11.62
C SER A 277 -0.61 2.50 11.19
N ARG A 278 0.46 2.06 11.86
CA ARG A 278 1.80 2.09 11.27
C ARG A 278 1.85 1.08 10.12
N TRP A 279 1.69 1.61 8.92
CA TRP A 279 2.26 1.08 7.69
C TRP A 279 3.50 1.92 7.41
N ASP A 280 4.61 1.44 7.96
CA ASP A 280 6.03 1.68 7.63
C ASP A 280 6.87 1.33 8.87
#